data_AF-A0A524L9F4-F1
#
_entry.id   AF-A0A524L9F4-F1
#
_cell.length_a   1.000
_cell.length_b   1.000
_cell.length_c   1.000
_cell.angle_alpha   90.00
_cell.angle_beta   90.00
_cell.angle_gamma   90.00
#
_symmetry.space_group_name_H-M   'P 1'
#
loop_
_entity.id
_entity.type
_entity.pdbx_description
1 polymer ?
#
loop_
_entity_poly.entity_id
_entity_poly.type
_entity_poly.pdbx_seq_one_letter_code
_entity_poly.pdbx_strand_id
1 'polypeptide(L)'
;MGVIEMNLVENVGLIDGYVDEPTVLGVPPYVSIYPRYVAGSIWANSPKTQIHYQTIDEIRKSFENAQRQWAKMDLLILIAGMIVPGKYIGGTPISVREARILFSSPMLEDIPKILVGPWASFGCGLQGGKMALSSEVLAPPFDYIVKGDAEIVLAQVFDPSIGLESADLDATRESASEIEPYTIRGAQIVTQHPGFSNKHIICEIETYRGCPRFITGGCSFCVEPSYGMPQQRTTNDIVNEIESLYKLGVRAFRLGHQADLFTYCSQEIGEYEFPTPNAAAIDELFFKIRKVAPDLDVLHIDNVNPGTIARHPEESKKVAKAIMKYHTAGDVAAFGVESTDPEVIRRNNL
;
A
#
# COMPACT_ATOMS: atom_id res chain seq x y z
N MET A 1 10.18 -18.07 25.03
CA MET A 1 10.60 -16.90 24.22
C MET A 1 11.10 -15.84 25.17
N GLY A 2 12.34 -15.37 24.98
CA GLY A 2 12.85 -14.23 25.74
C GLY A 2 12.17 -12.95 25.25
N VAL A 3 11.96 -12.00 26.15
CA VAL A 3 11.45 -10.67 25.80
C VAL A 3 12.46 -10.02 24.86
N ILE A 4 12.07 -9.70 23.62
CA ILE A 4 12.93 -8.98 22.69
C ILE A 4 12.98 -7.52 23.15
N GLU A 5 14.15 -7.08 23.59
CA GLU A 5 14.36 -5.65 23.81
C GLU A 5 14.51 -4.97 22.44
N MET A 6 13.49 -4.26 22.01
CA MET A 6 13.46 -3.60 20.70
C MET A 6 14.60 -2.59 20.49
N ASN A 7 15.19 -2.09 21.58
CA ASN A 7 16.38 -1.24 21.56
C ASN A 7 17.64 -1.96 21.07
N LEU A 8 17.62 -3.30 20.94
CA LEU A 8 18.71 -4.12 20.44
C LEU A 8 18.50 -4.57 18.98
N VAL A 9 17.37 -4.22 18.35
CA VAL A 9 17.07 -4.60 16.95
C VAL A 9 17.87 -3.71 16.00
N GLU A 10 18.97 -4.23 15.48
CA GLU A 10 19.85 -3.54 14.55
C GLU A 10 19.60 -3.91 13.09
N ASN A 11 19.14 -5.14 12.82
CA ASN A 11 18.96 -5.69 11.49
C ASN A 11 17.55 -6.24 11.29
N VAL A 12 16.80 -5.65 10.35
CA VAL A 12 15.44 -6.08 9.99
C VAL A 12 15.43 -6.64 8.58
N GLY A 13 14.96 -7.88 8.41
CA GLY A 13 14.60 -8.40 7.10
C GLY A 13 13.21 -7.92 6.71
N LEU A 14 13.10 -7.11 5.66
CA LEU A 14 11.82 -6.65 5.10
C LEU A 14 11.52 -7.40 3.80
N ILE A 15 10.60 -8.36 3.87
CA ILE A 15 10.24 -9.22 2.76
C ILE A 15 9.00 -8.66 2.07
N ASP A 16 9.15 -8.27 0.81
CA ASP A 16 8.04 -7.86 -0.05
C ASP A 16 7.49 -9.07 -0.80
N GLY A 17 6.41 -9.62 -0.24
CA GLY A 17 5.61 -10.69 -0.85
C GLY A 17 4.70 -10.22 -1.98
N TYR A 18 4.76 -8.94 -2.34
CA TYR A 18 3.81 -8.20 -3.17
C TYR A 18 2.41 -8.11 -2.56
N VAL A 19 1.75 -7.00 -2.89
CA VAL A 19 0.36 -6.73 -2.55
C VAL A 19 -0.45 -6.49 -3.81
N ASP A 20 -1.71 -6.92 -3.78
CA ASP A 20 -2.75 -6.63 -4.76
C ASP A 20 -4.07 -6.38 -4.03
N GLU A 21 -4.36 -5.10 -3.85
CA GLU A 21 -5.59 -4.56 -3.29
C GLU A 21 -6.35 -3.78 -4.36
N PRO A 22 -7.67 -3.55 -4.19
CA PRO A 22 -8.46 -2.78 -5.15
C PRO A 22 -7.87 -1.40 -5.51
N THR A 23 -7.12 -0.79 -4.61
CA THR A 23 -6.55 0.55 -4.78
C THR A 23 -5.02 0.59 -4.69
N VAL A 24 -4.35 -0.51 -4.33
CA VAL A 24 -2.90 -0.54 -4.15
C VAL A 24 -2.30 -1.73 -4.88
N LEU A 25 -1.39 -1.47 -5.82
CA LEU A 25 -0.70 -2.50 -6.58
C LEU A 25 0.80 -2.52 -6.23
N GLY A 26 1.31 -3.68 -5.84
CA GLY A 26 2.72 -3.88 -5.48
C GLY A 26 3.44 -4.93 -6.32
N VAL A 27 2.79 -5.48 -7.35
CA VAL A 27 3.41 -6.47 -8.23
C VAL A 27 4.24 -5.77 -9.30
N PRO A 28 5.48 -6.20 -9.61
CA PRO A 28 6.34 -5.52 -10.58
C PRO A 28 5.64 -5.26 -11.92
N PRO A 29 5.84 -4.06 -12.51
CA PRO A 29 6.84 -3.05 -12.13
C PRO A 29 6.43 -2.13 -10.97
N TYR A 30 5.27 -2.33 -10.33
CA TYR A 30 4.81 -1.47 -9.26
C TYR A 30 5.54 -1.73 -7.94
N VAL A 31 5.78 -0.67 -7.18
CA VAL A 31 6.23 -0.71 -5.79
C VAL A 31 5.15 -0.05 -4.96
N SER A 32 4.48 -0.85 -4.13
CA SER A 32 3.39 -0.38 -3.27
C SER A 32 3.89 0.59 -2.20
N ILE A 33 2.95 1.19 -1.47
CA ILE A 33 3.26 2.07 -0.35
C ILE A 33 3.89 1.33 0.85
N TYR A 34 3.53 0.05 1.06
CA TYR A 34 3.88 -0.69 2.28
C TYR A 34 5.37 -0.75 2.58
N PRO A 35 6.27 -1.17 1.64
CA PRO A 35 7.69 -1.20 1.93
C PRO A 35 8.24 0.16 2.39
N ARG A 36 7.75 1.24 1.77
CA ARG A 36 8.18 2.60 2.09
C ARG A 36 7.66 3.01 3.46
N TYR A 37 6.38 2.84 3.73
CA TYR A 37 5.79 3.33 4.97
C TYR A 37 6.28 2.52 6.17
N VAL A 38 6.43 1.20 6.02
CA VAL A 38 7.05 0.31 7.02
C VAL A 38 8.50 0.72 7.30
N ALA A 39 9.33 0.87 6.26
CA ALA A 39 10.72 1.29 6.47
C ALA A 39 10.80 2.69 7.09
N GLY A 40 9.91 3.59 6.67
CA GLY A 40 9.80 4.95 7.18
C GLY A 40 9.43 5.01 8.66
N SER A 41 8.49 4.17 9.12
CA SER A 41 8.09 4.12 10.53
C SER A 41 9.18 3.54 11.42
N ILE A 42 9.89 2.52 10.94
CA ILE A 42 11.08 1.97 11.61
C ILE A 42 12.16 3.05 11.73
N TRP A 43 12.53 3.73 10.64
CA TRP A 43 13.57 4.77 10.67
C TRP A 43 13.14 6.07 11.36
N ALA A 44 11.85 6.30 11.58
CA ALA A 44 11.36 7.41 12.40
C ALA A 44 11.72 7.20 13.88
N ASN A 45 11.59 5.96 14.37
CA ASN A 45 11.74 5.62 15.79
C ASN A 45 13.11 4.99 16.11
N SER A 46 13.71 4.29 15.15
CA SER A 46 15.07 3.72 15.22
C SER A 46 15.89 4.06 13.95
N PRO A 47 16.45 5.28 13.86
CA PRO A 47 17.13 5.75 12.65
C PRO A 47 18.39 4.98 12.23
N LYS A 48 18.94 4.14 13.13
CA LYS A 48 20.17 3.37 12.87
C LYS A 48 19.90 1.93 12.41
N THR A 49 18.66 1.46 12.53
CA THR A 49 18.29 0.10 12.13
C THR A 49 18.54 -0.09 10.63
N GLN A 50 19.29 -1.15 10.31
CA GLN A 50 19.56 -1.58 8.96
C GLN A 50 18.41 -2.45 8.46
N ILE A 51 17.73 -1.98 7.42
CA ILE A 51 16.63 -2.71 6.78
C ILE A 51 17.17 -3.38 5.52
N HIS A 52 17.06 -4.71 5.46
CA HIS A 52 17.44 -5.55 4.34
C HIS A 52 16.19 -5.93 3.57
N TYR A 53 15.91 -5.17 2.51
CA TYR A 53 14.73 -5.35 1.68
C TYR A 53 14.94 -6.43 0.62
N GLN A 54 13.98 -7.36 0.49
CA GLN A 54 14.01 -8.40 -0.53
C GLN A 54 12.62 -8.64 -1.10
N THR A 55 12.54 -8.74 -2.42
CA THR A 55 11.29 -9.14 -3.10
C THR A 55 11.14 -10.66 -3.14
N ILE A 56 9.90 -11.15 -3.20
CA ILE A 56 9.65 -12.60 -3.33
C ILE A 56 10.31 -13.21 -4.56
N ASP A 57 10.44 -12.47 -5.66
CA ASP A 57 11.11 -12.97 -6.88
C ASP A 57 12.62 -13.10 -6.71
N GLU A 58 13.26 -12.29 -5.86
CA GLU A 58 14.66 -12.52 -5.48
C GLU A 58 14.80 -13.74 -4.59
N ILE A 59 13.90 -13.89 -3.62
CA ILE A 59 13.90 -15.02 -2.68
C ILE A 59 13.75 -16.34 -3.44
N ARG A 60 12.86 -16.40 -4.43
CA ARG A 60 12.63 -17.56 -5.32
C ARG A 60 13.87 -18.04 -6.07
N LYS A 61 14.89 -17.20 -6.24
CA LYS A 61 16.17 -17.63 -6.85
C LYS A 61 16.88 -18.69 -5.98
N SER A 62 16.76 -18.59 -4.65
CA SER A 62 17.24 -19.60 -3.71
C SER A 62 16.68 -19.36 -2.30
N PHE A 63 15.69 -20.17 -1.91
CA PHE A 63 15.10 -20.13 -0.57
C PHE A 63 16.13 -20.38 0.52
N GLU A 64 17.05 -21.32 0.30
CA GLU A 64 18.12 -21.63 1.26
C GLU A 64 19.03 -20.42 1.50
N ASN A 65 19.42 -19.71 0.44
CA ASN A 65 20.26 -18.51 0.58
C ASN A 65 19.52 -17.39 1.31
N ALA A 66 18.22 -17.20 1.00
CA ALA A 66 17.39 -16.22 1.72
C ALA A 66 17.32 -16.57 3.22
N GLN A 67 17.03 -17.82 3.57
CA GLN A 67 16.99 -18.28 4.97
C GLN A 67 18.34 -18.12 5.68
N ARG A 68 19.47 -18.40 5.01
CA ARG A 68 20.81 -18.17 5.57
C ARG A 68 21.12 -16.69 5.82
N GLN A 69 20.55 -15.79 5.01
CA GLN A 69 20.67 -14.35 5.23
C GLN A 69 19.78 -13.90 6.39
N TRP A 70 18.53 -14.37 6.40
CA TRP A 70 17.55 -14.07 7.44
C TRP A 70 17.96 -14.58 8.82
N ALA A 71 18.71 -15.68 8.89
CA ALA A 71 19.29 -16.20 10.14
C ALA A 71 20.25 -15.23 10.86
N LYS A 72 20.58 -14.08 10.25
CA LYS A 72 21.43 -13.02 10.80
C LYS A 72 20.65 -11.75 11.16
N MET A 73 19.33 -11.78 11.01
CA MET A 73 18.44 -10.65 11.30
C MET A 73 17.93 -10.77 12.73
N ASP A 74 17.56 -9.63 13.31
CA ASP A 74 16.96 -9.54 14.64
C ASP A 74 15.42 -9.61 14.57
N LEU A 75 14.85 -9.31 13.40
CA LEU A 75 13.41 -9.31 13.13
C LEU A 75 13.15 -9.56 11.64
N LEU A 76 12.11 -10.36 11.33
CA LEU A 76 11.62 -10.54 9.97
C LEU A 76 10.20 -10.00 9.84
N ILE A 77 9.96 -9.22 8.79
CA ILE A 77 8.66 -8.64 8.47
C ILE A 77 8.26 -9.09 7.07
N LEU A 78 7.17 -9.83 6.94
CA LEU A 78 6.56 -10.15 5.64
C LEU A 78 5.43 -9.15 5.35
N ILE A 79 5.59 -8.37 4.29
CA ILE A 79 4.50 -7.64 3.64
C ILE A 79 3.85 -8.59 2.65
N ALA A 80 2.56 -8.89 2.83
CA ALA A 80 1.85 -9.71 1.86
C ALA A 80 0.35 -9.43 1.87
N GLY A 81 -0.29 -9.57 0.71
CA GLY A 81 -1.74 -9.45 0.63
C GLY A 81 -2.24 -9.47 -0.80
N MET A 82 -2.82 -10.59 -1.21
CA MET A 82 -3.63 -10.66 -2.43
C MET A 82 -5.09 -10.79 -1.98
N ILE A 83 -5.89 -9.75 -2.20
CA ILE A 83 -7.34 -9.83 -1.95
C ILE A 83 -8.05 -10.38 -3.20
N VAL A 84 -7.50 -10.13 -4.40
CA VAL A 84 -8.10 -10.49 -5.68
C VAL A 84 -7.16 -11.38 -6.51
N PRO A 85 -7.60 -12.55 -7.02
CA PRO A 85 -6.78 -13.36 -7.90
C PRO A 85 -6.49 -12.66 -9.24
N GLY A 86 -5.27 -12.14 -9.41
CA GLY A 86 -4.79 -11.52 -10.64
C GLY A 86 -3.94 -12.44 -11.53
N LYS A 87 -3.84 -12.08 -12.82
CA LYS A 87 -2.77 -12.55 -13.72
C LYS A 87 -1.77 -11.43 -13.88
N TYR A 88 -0.55 -11.69 -13.45
CA TYR A 88 0.50 -10.68 -13.41
C TYR A 88 1.60 -11.00 -14.43
N ILE A 89 2.18 -9.96 -15.02
CA ILE A 89 3.20 -10.10 -16.08
C ILE A 89 4.62 -9.99 -15.51
N GLY A 90 4.83 -9.18 -14.46
CA GLY A 90 6.18 -8.88 -13.94
C GLY A 90 6.64 -9.69 -12.73
N GLY A 91 5.73 -10.37 -12.03
CA GLY A 91 6.02 -11.16 -10.83
C GLY A 91 4.76 -11.82 -10.31
N THR A 92 4.85 -12.70 -9.32
CA THR A 92 3.65 -13.31 -8.68
C THR A 92 3.69 -13.05 -7.18
N PRO A 93 2.60 -12.62 -6.52
CA PRO A 93 2.57 -12.54 -5.07
C PRO A 93 2.98 -13.85 -4.39
N ILE A 94 3.51 -13.76 -3.18
CA ILE A 94 3.89 -14.92 -2.37
C ILE A 94 2.66 -15.80 -2.11
N SER A 95 2.80 -17.10 -2.28
CA SER A 95 1.75 -18.05 -1.90
C SER A 95 1.85 -18.47 -0.42
N VAL A 96 0.73 -18.88 0.17
CA VAL A 96 0.70 -19.45 1.54
C VAL A 96 1.68 -20.62 1.70
N ARG A 97 1.81 -21.45 0.65
CA ARG A 97 2.74 -22.58 0.64
C ARG A 97 4.19 -22.12 0.70
N GLU A 98 4.56 -21.09 -0.07
CA GLU A 98 5.91 -20.53 -0.06
C GLU A 98 6.21 -19.88 1.28
N ALA A 99 5.30 -19.06 1.81
CA ALA A 99 5.44 -18.45 3.14
C ALA A 99 5.68 -19.53 4.21
N ARG A 100 4.90 -20.61 4.22
CA ARG A 100 5.12 -21.72 5.17
C ARG A 100 6.49 -22.37 5.02
N ILE A 101 6.94 -22.65 3.79
CA ILE A 101 8.27 -23.26 3.56
C ILE A 101 9.39 -22.32 4.02
N LEU A 102 9.26 -21.04 3.70
CA LEU A 102 10.26 -20.02 3.98
C LEU A 102 10.42 -19.76 5.48
N PHE A 103 9.31 -19.51 6.17
CA PHE A 103 9.30 -19.08 7.57
C PHE A 103 9.33 -20.23 8.60
N SER A 104 9.03 -21.48 8.20
CA SER A 104 9.19 -22.67 9.07
C SER A 104 10.60 -23.25 9.09
N SER A 105 11.60 -22.57 8.54
CA SER A 105 12.98 -23.06 8.57
C SER A 105 13.50 -23.12 10.01
N PRO A 106 14.14 -24.23 10.43
CA PRO A 106 14.79 -24.31 11.74
C PRO A 106 15.85 -23.22 11.96
N MET A 107 16.42 -22.66 10.88
CA MET A 107 17.40 -21.57 10.99
C MET A 107 16.80 -20.26 11.50
N LEU A 108 15.48 -20.14 11.50
CA LEU A 108 14.75 -18.92 11.85
C LEU A 108 13.93 -19.10 13.14
N GLU A 109 14.06 -20.23 13.83
CA GLU A 109 13.23 -20.58 14.99
C GLU A 109 13.25 -19.46 16.06
N ASP A 110 14.43 -18.94 16.37
CA ASP A 110 14.62 -17.92 17.41
C ASP A 110 14.43 -16.47 16.91
N ILE A 111 14.11 -16.27 15.63
CA ILE A 111 13.97 -14.92 15.04
C ILE A 111 12.49 -14.54 15.04
N PRO A 112 12.08 -13.41 15.63
CA PRO A 112 10.69 -12.98 15.64
C PRO A 112 10.22 -12.65 14.23
N LYS A 113 8.98 -13.02 13.91
CA LYS A 113 8.38 -12.87 12.58
C LYS A 113 7.06 -12.14 12.68
N ILE A 114 6.92 -11.06 11.91
CA ILE A 114 5.72 -10.24 11.84
C ILE A 114 5.11 -10.37 10.45
N LEU A 115 3.81 -10.66 10.38
CA LEU A 115 3.02 -10.56 9.16
C LEU A 115 2.29 -9.22 9.14
N VAL A 116 2.45 -8.46 8.06
CA VAL A 116 1.76 -7.19 7.81
C VAL A 116 1.13 -7.16 6.42
N GLY A 117 0.30 -6.14 6.18
CA GLY A 117 -0.39 -5.94 4.91
C GLY A 117 -1.72 -6.68 4.86
N PRO A 118 -2.37 -6.70 3.69
CA PRO A 118 -3.77 -7.12 3.57
C PRO A 118 -4.03 -8.56 4.00
N TRP A 119 -3.04 -9.44 3.90
CA TRP A 119 -3.16 -10.81 4.37
C TRP A 119 -3.37 -10.86 5.90
N ALA A 120 -2.70 -9.96 6.64
CA ALA A 120 -2.86 -9.86 8.09
C ALA A 120 -4.23 -9.31 8.49
N SER A 121 -4.70 -8.26 7.80
CA SER A 121 -5.96 -7.56 8.11
C SER A 121 -7.21 -8.32 7.66
N PHE A 122 -7.20 -8.90 6.46
CA PHE A 122 -8.39 -9.47 5.82
C PHE A 122 -8.31 -10.98 5.54
N GLY A 123 -7.16 -11.61 5.81
CA GLY A 123 -6.90 -13.03 5.56
C GLY A 123 -6.52 -13.34 4.10
N CYS A 124 -6.31 -14.62 3.78
CA CYS A 124 -5.95 -15.06 2.42
C CYS A 124 -7.21 -15.17 1.54
N GLY A 125 -7.42 -14.21 0.64
CA GLY A 125 -8.47 -14.29 -0.38
C GLY A 125 -8.08 -15.26 -1.48
N LEU A 126 -8.59 -16.50 -1.47
CA LEU A 126 -8.43 -17.42 -2.60
C LEU A 126 -9.40 -17.12 -3.77
N GLN A 127 -10.47 -16.34 -3.51
CA GLN A 127 -11.53 -15.97 -4.46
C GLN A 127 -12.25 -14.70 -3.97
N GLY A 128 -12.52 -13.75 -4.88
CA GLY A 128 -13.33 -12.57 -4.58
C GLY A 128 -14.74 -12.94 -4.08
N GLY A 129 -15.25 -12.23 -3.08
CA GLY A 129 -16.60 -12.41 -2.54
C GLY A 129 -16.80 -13.57 -1.55
N LYS A 130 -15.72 -14.25 -1.09
CA LYS A 130 -15.78 -15.16 0.06
C LYS A 130 -14.93 -14.59 1.20
N MET A 131 -15.46 -14.63 2.43
CA MET A 131 -14.66 -14.35 3.63
C MET A 131 -13.43 -15.26 3.63
N ALA A 132 -12.27 -14.68 3.91
CA ALA A 132 -11.00 -15.39 3.92
C ALA A 132 -11.05 -16.59 4.87
N LEU A 133 -10.29 -17.63 4.52
CA LEU A 133 -10.14 -18.83 5.33
C LEU A 133 -9.73 -18.48 6.77
N SER A 134 -10.19 -19.27 7.74
CA SER A 134 -9.91 -19.07 9.17
C SER A 134 -8.41 -18.89 9.44
N SER A 135 -8.09 -18.19 10.54
CA SER A 135 -6.72 -18.02 11.06
C SER A 135 -5.94 -19.34 11.22
N GLU A 136 -6.63 -20.48 11.25
CA GLU A 136 -6.04 -21.82 11.32
C GLU A 136 -5.38 -22.28 10.00
N VAL A 137 -5.72 -21.67 8.86
CA VAL A 137 -5.05 -21.91 7.55
C VAL A 137 -3.81 -21.01 7.37
N LEU A 138 -3.60 -20.04 8.26
CA LEU A 138 -2.41 -19.17 8.34
C LEU A 138 -1.26 -19.84 9.13
N ALA A 139 -0.93 -21.09 8.79
CA ALA A 139 0.07 -21.88 9.52
C ALA A 139 1.57 -21.73 9.10
N PRO A 140 2.08 -20.62 8.51
CA PRO A 140 3.48 -20.24 8.72
C PRO A 140 3.63 -19.74 10.17
N PRO A 141 4.76 -20.00 10.86
CA PRO A 141 4.95 -19.52 12.23
C PRO A 141 5.24 -18.02 12.19
N PHE A 142 4.21 -17.18 12.14
CA PHE A 142 4.34 -15.77 12.46
C PHE A 142 4.05 -15.60 13.96
N ASP A 143 4.96 -14.91 14.64
CA ASP A 143 4.84 -14.66 16.08
C ASP A 143 3.81 -13.54 16.33
N TYR A 144 3.73 -12.57 15.40
CA TYR A 144 2.80 -11.44 15.46
C TYR A 144 2.10 -11.25 14.11
N ILE A 145 0.80 -11.00 14.15
CA ILE A 145 -0.03 -10.70 12.98
C ILE A 145 -0.63 -9.30 13.20
N VAL A 146 -0.19 -8.34 12.38
CA VAL A 146 -0.62 -6.94 12.47
C VAL A 146 -1.87 -6.74 11.63
N LYS A 147 -3.04 -6.70 12.27
CA LYS A 147 -4.31 -6.49 11.56
C LYS A 147 -4.59 -5.01 11.28
N GLY A 148 -4.00 -4.12 12.08
CA GLY A 148 -4.06 -2.68 11.90
C GLY A 148 -3.17 -2.16 10.76
N ASP A 149 -2.88 -0.87 10.80
CA ASP A 149 -2.02 -0.19 9.83
C ASP A 149 -0.55 -0.49 10.13
N ALA A 150 0.13 -1.15 9.20
CA ALA A 150 1.48 -1.68 9.38
C ALA A 150 2.47 -0.61 9.88
N GLU A 151 2.41 0.59 9.30
CA GLU A 151 3.28 1.71 9.64
C GLU A 151 2.99 2.30 11.03
N ILE A 152 1.74 2.25 11.49
CA ILE A 152 1.34 2.74 12.82
C ILE A 152 1.77 1.74 13.89
N VAL A 153 1.48 0.46 13.67
CA VAL A 153 1.87 -0.59 14.61
C VAL A 153 3.40 -0.70 14.69
N LEU A 154 4.10 -0.67 13.56
CA LEU A 154 5.57 -0.72 13.59
C LEU A 154 6.20 0.53 14.20
N ALA A 155 5.55 1.69 14.13
CA ALA A 155 5.99 2.85 14.90
C ALA A 155 5.96 2.57 16.40
N GLN A 156 4.89 1.93 16.92
CA GLN A 156 4.81 1.53 18.32
C GLN A 156 5.82 0.43 18.68
N VAL A 157 5.98 -0.57 17.81
CA VAL A 157 6.95 -1.67 18.01
C VAL A 157 8.37 -1.14 18.16
N PHE A 158 8.75 -0.14 17.36
CA PHE A 158 10.08 0.48 17.43
C PHE A 158 10.16 1.67 18.39
N ASP A 159 9.07 2.05 19.07
CA ASP A 159 9.09 3.05 20.13
C ASP A 159 9.71 2.43 21.40
N PRO A 160 10.84 2.99 21.91
CA PRO A 160 11.50 2.48 23.13
C PRO A 160 10.62 2.46 24.38
N SER A 161 9.53 3.22 24.41
CA SER A 161 8.59 3.30 25.52
C SER A 161 7.45 2.28 25.45
N ILE A 162 7.24 1.63 24.30
CA ILE A 162 6.15 0.66 24.07
C ILE A 162 6.73 -0.73 23.79
N GLY A 163 7.48 -0.87 22.70
CA GLY A 163 8.06 -2.14 22.27
C GLY A 163 7.04 -3.15 21.72
N LEU A 164 7.55 -4.27 21.22
CA LEU A 164 6.77 -5.29 20.50
C LEU A 164 5.65 -5.95 21.32
N GLU A 165 5.92 -6.27 22.59
CA GLU A 165 4.96 -6.97 23.46
C GLU A 165 3.75 -6.10 23.87
N SER A 166 3.91 -4.78 23.86
CA SER A 166 2.86 -3.84 24.28
C SER A 166 2.21 -3.10 23.11
N ALA A 167 2.70 -3.30 21.88
CA ALA A 167 2.15 -2.66 20.70
C ALA A 167 0.72 -3.16 20.43
N ASP A 168 -0.18 -2.24 20.12
CA ASP A 168 -1.54 -2.58 19.69
C ASP A 168 -1.49 -3.03 18.22
N LEU A 169 -1.58 -4.35 18.00
CA LEU A 169 -1.53 -4.96 16.67
C LEU A 169 -2.75 -4.66 15.80
N ASP A 170 -3.81 -4.08 16.38
CA ASP A 170 -5.03 -3.66 15.69
C ASP A 170 -5.06 -2.14 15.45
N ALA A 171 -4.03 -1.38 15.86
CA ALA A 171 -4.02 0.08 15.75
C ALA A 171 -4.07 0.55 14.29
N THR A 172 -4.92 1.55 14.04
CA THR A 172 -5.08 2.20 12.73
C THR A 172 -4.87 3.70 12.87
N ARG A 173 -4.43 4.36 11.80
CA ARG A 173 -4.25 5.82 11.81
C ARG A 173 -5.61 6.51 11.93
N GLU A 174 -5.70 7.52 12.78
CA GLU A 174 -6.84 8.43 12.90
C GLU A 174 -6.89 9.40 11.71
N SER A 175 -5.73 9.75 11.15
CA SER A 175 -5.61 10.72 10.05
C SER A 175 -4.45 10.42 9.10
N ALA A 176 -4.56 10.94 7.87
CA ALA A 176 -3.49 10.80 6.88
C ALA A 176 -2.18 11.54 7.26
N SER A 177 -2.22 12.50 8.19
CA SER A 177 -1.01 13.20 8.64
C SER A 177 -0.06 12.33 9.46
N GLU A 178 -0.56 11.25 10.07
CA GLU A 178 0.27 10.37 10.91
C GLU A 178 1.33 9.61 10.10
N ILE A 179 1.09 9.40 8.80
CA ILE A 179 2.03 8.71 7.91
C ILE A 179 3.03 9.65 7.24
N GLU A 180 2.82 10.97 7.31
CA GLU A 180 3.67 11.96 6.65
C GLU A 180 5.16 11.80 7.00
N PRO A 181 5.55 11.66 8.28
CA PRO A 181 6.97 11.48 8.65
C PRO A 181 7.59 10.22 8.06
N TYR A 182 6.78 9.19 7.79
CA TYR A 182 7.22 7.89 7.29
C TYR A 182 7.40 7.92 5.77
N THR A 183 6.53 8.61 5.05
CA THR A 183 6.56 8.65 3.58
C THR A 183 7.90 9.15 3.03
N ILE A 184 8.45 10.22 3.62
CA ILE A 184 9.71 10.83 3.19
C ILE A 184 10.91 9.97 3.61
N ARG A 185 10.94 9.53 4.88
CA ARG A 185 12.04 8.68 5.40
C ARG A 185 12.11 7.34 4.69
N GLY A 186 10.96 6.76 4.44
CA GLY A 186 10.78 5.48 3.77
C GLY A 186 11.20 5.48 2.30
N ALA A 187 11.24 6.64 1.64
CA ALA A 187 11.58 6.74 0.22
C ALA A 187 12.90 6.04 -0.12
N GLN A 188 13.90 6.07 0.78
CA GLN A 188 15.22 5.45 0.58
C GLN A 188 15.14 3.94 0.31
N ILE A 189 14.14 3.23 0.82
CA ILE A 189 14.04 1.76 0.69
C ILE A 189 13.95 1.32 -0.77
N VAL A 190 13.39 2.15 -1.67
CA VAL A 190 13.24 1.81 -3.09
C VAL A 190 14.59 1.58 -3.77
N THR A 191 15.68 2.15 -3.24
CA THR A 191 17.04 1.95 -3.77
C THR A 191 17.51 0.51 -3.67
N GLN A 192 16.91 -0.29 -2.77
CA GLN A 192 17.17 -1.71 -2.62
C GLN A 192 16.29 -2.57 -3.55
N HIS A 193 15.24 -2.01 -4.17
CA HIS A 193 14.36 -2.77 -5.06
C HIS A 193 15.11 -3.20 -6.34
N PRO A 194 15.00 -4.46 -6.81
CA PRO A 194 15.73 -4.95 -7.98
C PRO A 194 15.52 -4.10 -9.24
N GLY A 195 14.27 -3.70 -9.47
CA GLY A 195 13.88 -2.85 -10.59
C GLY A 195 14.44 -1.43 -10.54
N PHE A 196 14.92 -0.94 -9.38
CA PHE A 196 15.43 0.42 -9.23
C PHE A 196 16.68 0.66 -10.11
N SER A 197 17.63 -0.27 -10.05
CA SER A 197 18.89 -0.20 -10.82
C SER A 197 18.67 -0.08 -12.34
N ASN A 198 17.61 -0.70 -12.85
CA ASN A 198 17.24 -0.70 -14.26
C ASN A 198 16.15 0.32 -14.59
N LYS A 199 15.75 1.19 -13.64
CA LYS A 199 14.68 2.18 -13.79
C LYS A 199 13.33 1.58 -14.22
N HIS A 200 13.04 0.37 -13.76
CA HIS A 200 11.83 -0.39 -14.07
C HIS A 200 10.86 -0.45 -12.87
N ILE A 201 10.82 0.59 -12.05
CA ILE A 201 9.85 0.69 -10.95
C ILE A 201 8.89 1.84 -11.17
N ILE A 202 7.62 1.59 -10.87
CA ILE A 202 6.55 2.59 -10.78
C ILE A 202 6.16 2.67 -9.31
N CYS A 203 6.40 3.81 -8.67
CA CYS A 203 6.02 3.97 -7.27
C CYS A 203 4.53 4.37 -7.19
N GLU A 204 3.73 3.56 -6.49
CA GLU A 204 2.36 3.92 -6.12
C GLU A 204 2.39 5.03 -5.09
N ILE A 205 1.60 6.09 -5.27
CA ILE A 205 1.54 7.23 -4.37
C ILE A 205 0.11 7.34 -3.85
N GLU A 206 -0.06 7.12 -2.55
CA GLU A 206 -1.35 7.32 -1.90
C GLU A 206 -1.78 8.78 -2.02
N THR A 207 -2.98 9.04 -2.54
CA THR A 207 -3.60 10.38 -2.43
C THR A 207 -4.58 10.45 -1.26
N TYR A 208 -5.39 9.40 -1.08
CA TYR A 208 -6.25 9.21 0.06
C TYR A 208 -6.59 7.73 0.22
N ARG A 209 -7.07 7.33 1.41
CA ARG A 209 -7.59 5.99 1.70
C ARG A 209 -9.08 6.02 2.03
N GLY A 210 -9.79 4.96 1.66
CA GLY A 210 -11.22 4.80 1.91
C GLY A 210 -12.06 5.19 0.71
N CYS A 211 -13.39 5.12 0.86
CA CYS A 211 -14.32 5.38 -0.25
C CYS A 211 -15.46 6.30 0.19
N PRO A 212 -15.80 7.38 -0.56
CA PRO A 212 -16.95 8.24 -0.24
C PRO A 212 -18.28 7.46 -0.08
N ARG A 213 -18.39 6.32 -0.74
CA ARG A 213 -19.56 5.44 -0.63
C ARG A 213 -19.72 4.75 0.72
N PHE A 214 -18.77 4.89 1.66
CA PHE A 214 -18.89 4.32 3.02
C PHE A 214 -20.18 4.74 3.74
N ILE A 215 -20.72 5.93 3.45
CA ILE A 215 -21.99 6.41 4.01
C ILE A 215 -23.20 5.52 3.63
N THR A 216 -23.08 4.76 2.55
CA THR A 216 -24.09 3.80 2.07
C THR A 216 -23.66 2.34 2.29
N GLY A 217 -22.54 2.11 2.97
CA GLY A 217 -21.88 0.79 3.09
C GLY A 217 -20.98 0.41 1.91
N GLY A 218 -21.05 1.14 0.79
CA GLY A 218 -20.24 0.89 -0.42
C GLY A 218 -20.52 -0.46 -1.10
N CYS A 219 -19.67 -0.83 -2.06
CA CYS A 219 -19.82 -2.10 -2.78
C CYS A 219 -19.62 -3.28 -1.81
N SER A 220 -20.49 -4.28 -1.87
CA SER A 220 -20.52 -5.43 -0.92
C SER A 220 -19.23 -6.24 -0.83
N PHE A 221 -18.39 -6.19 -1.86
CA PHE A 221 -17.13 -6.93 -1.98
C PHE A 221 -15.89 -6.06 -1.82
N CYS A 222 -16.05 -4.74 -1.70
CA CYS A 222 -14.94 -3.81 -1.64
C CYS A 222 -14.49 -3.61 -0.19
N VAL A 223 -13.17 -3.55 0.01
CA VAL A 223 -12.57 -3.29 1.32
C VAL A 223 -12.51 -1.80 1.67
N GLU A 224 -12.47 -0.91 0.68
CA GLU A 224 -12.30 0.53 0.88
C GLU A 224 -13.31 1.18 1.85
N PRO A 225 -14.62 0.84 1.82
CA PRO A 225 -15.57 1.37 2.79
C PRO A 225 -15.27 0.99 4.24
N SER A 226 -14.54 -0.11 4.47
CA SER A 226 -14.23 -0.60 5.83
C SER A 226 -13.18 0.26 6.55
N TYR A 227 -12.38 1.04 5.81
CA TYR A 227 -11.49 2.05 6.38
C TYR A 227 -12.23 3.27 6.94
N GLY A 228 -13.56 3.35 6.78
CA GLY A 228 -14.38 4.44 7.30
C GLY A 228 -14.37 5.68 6.40
N MET A 229 -14.44 6.86 7.04
CA MET A 229 -14.48 8.14 6.34
C MET A 229 -13.18 8.35 5.54
N PRO A 230 -13.22 8.77 4.26
CA PRO A 230 -12.02 8.95 3.46
C PRO A 230 -11.00 9.89 4.10
N GLN A 231 -9.78 9.38 4.28
CA GLN A 231 -8.65 10.11 4.86
C GLN A 231 -7.73 10.62 3.75
N GLN A 232 -7.77 11.93 3.50
CA GLN A 232 -7.03 12.54 2.40
C GLN A 232 -5.69 13.12 2.85
N ARG A 233 -4.63 12.83 2.08
CA ARG A 233 -3.33 13.49 2.27
C ARG A 233 -3.38 14.88 1.67
N THR A 234 -2.61 15.82 2.23
CA THR A 234 -2.50 17.14 1.63
C THR A 234 -1.68 17.07 0.34
N THR A 235 -1.92 18.04 -0.54
CA THR A 235 -1.14 18.14 -1.78
C THR A 235 0.35 18.29 -1.51
N ASN A 236 0.74 18.99 -0.43
CA ASN A 236 2.15 19.19 -0.11
C ASN A 236 2.80 17.87 0.34
N ASP A 237 2.12 17.04 1.12
CA ASP A 237 2.67 15.77 1.61
C ASP A 237 2.91 14.79 0.47
N ILE A 238 1.94 14.71 -0.46
CA ILE A 238 2.05 13.89 -1.68
C ILE A 238 3.25 14.37 -2.53
N VAL A 239 3.36 15.69 -2.73
CA VAL A 239 4.44 16.29 -3.52
C VAL A 239 5.80 16.10 -2.86
N ASN A 240 5.89 16.17 -1.53
CA ASN A 240 7.14 15.96 -0.78
C ASN A 240 7.62 14.52 -0.89
N GLU A 241 6.71 13.53 -0.85
CA GLU A 241 7.07 12.13 -1.09
C GLU A 241 7.59 11.92 -2.52
N ILE A 242 6.86 12.43 -3.52
CA ILE A 242 7.28 12.34 -4.93
C ILE A 242 8.63 13.02 -5.14
N GLU A 243 8.85 14.21 -4.57
CA GLU A 243 10.13 14.91 -4.66
C GLU A 243 11.27 14.09 -4.05
N SER A 244 11.02 13.45 -2.90
CA SER A 244 12.01 12.60 -2.22
C SER A 244 12.39 11.39 -3.08
N LEU A 245 11.40 10.71 -3.65
CA LEU A 245 11.61 9.60 -4.59
C LEU A 245 12.31 10.06 -5.88
N TYR A 246 11.93 11.23 -6.41
CA TYR A 246 12.53 11.80 -7.62
C TYR A 246 14.01 12.13 -7.43
N LYS A 247 14.38 12.70 -6.27
CA LYS A 247 15.77 12.98 -5.88
C LYS A 247 16.63 11.71 -5.81
N LEU A 248 16.03 10.57 -5.47
CA LEU A 248 16.71 9.27 -5.48
C LEU A 248 16.90 8.70 -6.89
N GLY A 249 16.14 9.17 -7.87
CA GLY A 249 16.24 8.71 -9.26
C GLY A 249 14.99 8.01 -9.78
N VAL A 250 13.93 7.89 -8.98
CA VAL A 250 12.63 7.39 -9.46
C VAL A 250 12.06 8.37 -10.48
N ARG A 251 11.52 7.84 -11.58
CA ARG A 251 10.94 8.63 -12.68
C ARG A 251 9.51 8.24 -13.04
N ALA A 252 8.98 7.18 -12.43
CA ALA A 252 7.65 6.68 -12.73
C ALA A 252 6.79 6.61 -11.47
N PHE A 253 5.63 7.24 -11.53
CA PHE A 253 4.67 7.37 -10.44
C PHE A 253 3.26 7.04 -10.91
N ARG A 254 2.49 6.41 -10.03
CA ARG A 254 1.05 6.19 -10.21
C ARG A 254 0.33 6.74 -8.99
N LEU A 255 -0.67 7.59 -9.20
CA LEU A 255 -1.49 8.13 -8.12
C LEU A 255 -2.61 7.13 -7.81
N GLY A 256 -2.55 6.52 -6.63
CA GLY A 256 -3.36 5.37 -6.22
C GLY A 256 -3.73 5.38 -4.73
N HIS A 257 -4.13 4.22 -4.23
CA HIS A 257 -4.75 3.98 -2.91
C HIS A 257 -6.16 4.59 -2.73
N GLN A 258 -6.54 5.52 -3.62
CA GLN A 258 -7.88 6.09 -3.60
C GLN A 258 -8.93 5.27 -4.36
N ALA A 259 -10.18 5.33 -3.90
CA ALA A 259 -11.32 4.75 -4.60
C ALA A 259 -11.83 5.59 -5.80
N ASP A 260 -11.59 6.91 -5.81
CA ASP A 260 -12.02 7.83 -6.88
C ASP A 260 -11.20 9.12 -6.89
N LEU A 261 -10.16 9.19 -7.73
CA LEU A 261 -9.28 10.35 -7.82
C LEU A 261 -10.03 11.64 -8.14
N PHE A 262 -11.15 11.59 -8.86
CA PHE A 262 -11.86 12.80 -9.28
C PHE A 262 -12.42 13.61 -8.10
N THR A 263 -12.63 12.93 -6.96
CA THR A 263 -13.18 13.52 -5.74
C THR A 263 -12.11 13.99 -4.76
N TYR A 264 -10.83 13.89 -5.10
CA TYR A 264 -9.74 14.40 -4.26
C TYR A 264 -9.93 15.89 -3.94
N CYS A 265 -9.87 16.22 -2.66
CA CYS A 265 -10.18 17.50 -2.02
C CYS A 265 -11.58 18.07 -2.34
N SER A 266 -12.55 17.22 -2.70
CA SER A 266 -13.95 17.64 -2.72
C SER A 266 -14.40 18.04 -1.30
N GLN A 267 -15.17 19.12 -1.19
CA GLN A 267 -15.76 19.55 0.09
C GLN A 267 -16.95 18.67 0.50
N GLU A 268 -17.48 17.87 -0.42
CA GLU A 268 -18.64 17.00 -0.23
C GLU A 268 -18.26 15.56 0.18
N ILE A 269 -16.96 15.27 0.24
CA ILE A 269 -16.46 13.96 0.64
C ILE A 269 -16.78 13.71 2.11
N GLY A 270 -17.35 12.54 2.41
CA GLY A 270 -17.87 12.27 3.76
C GLY A 270 -19.35 12.53 3.92
N GLU A 271 -19.95 13.34 3.03
CA GLU A 271 -21.36 13.75 3.13
C GLU A 271 -22.20 13.14 2.02
N TYR A 272 -21.64 12.99 0.82
CA TYR A 272 -22.33 12.47 -0.35
C TYR A 272 -21.65 11.21 -0.90
N GLU A 273 -22.47 10.29 -1.42
CA GLU A 273 -22.00 9.02 -1.98
C GLU A 273 -21.13 9.25 -3.23
N PHE A 274 -21.49 10.28 -4.01
CA PHE A 274 -20.78 10.73 -5.20
C PHE A 274 -20.49 12.24 -5.07
N PRO A 275 -19.42 12.61 -4.35
CA PRO A 275 -19.03 14.00 -4.16
C PRO A 275 -18.78 14.72 -5.49
N THR A 276 -19.06 16.02 -5.53
CA THR A 276 -18.76 16.86 -6.69
C THR A 276 -17.24 16.90 -6.93
N PRO A 277 -16.75 16.61 -8.15
CA PRO A 277 -15.32 16.63 -8.47
C PRO A 277 -14.65 18.00 -8.27
N ASN A 278 -13.41 18.01 -7.78
CA ASN A 278 -12.65 19.25 -7.54
C ASN A 278 -11.50 19.43 -8.55
N ALA A 279 -11.82 20.04 -9.70
CA ALA A 279 -10.83 20.28 -10.75
C ALA A 279 -9.68 21.21 -10.34
N ALA A 280 -9.91 22.15 -9.42
CA ALA A 280 -8.88 23.09 -8.99
C ALA A 280 -7.81 22.38 -8.15
N ALA A 281 -8.23 21.52 -7.22
CA ALA A 281 -7.30 20.73 -6.40
C ALA A 281 -6.50 19.74 -7.25
N ILE A 282 -7.14 19.11 -8.24
CA ILE A 282 -6.44 18.23 -9.19
C ILE A 282 -5.43 18.98 -10.04
N ASP A 283 -5.78 20.14 -10.61
CA ASP A 283 -4.82 20.95 -11.37
C ASP A 283 -3.63 21.35 -10.49
N GLU A 284 -3.88 21.78 -9.24
CA GLU A 284 -2.83 22.14 -8.28
C GLU A 284 -1.91 20.96 -7.96
N LEU A 285 -2.47 19.79 -7.65
CA LEU A 285 -1.70 18.59 -7.33
C LEU A 285 -0.77 18.21 -8.48
N PHE A 286 -1.32 18.06 -9.68
CA PHE A 286 -0.54 17.64 -10.85
C PHE A 286 0.47 18.71 -11.28
N PHE A 287 0.12 20.00 -11.19
CA PHE A 287 1.04 21.10 -11.43
C PHE A 287 2.25 21.05 -10.49
N LYS A 288 2.01 20.86 -9.19
CA LYS A 288 3.09 20.79 -8.19
C LYS A 288 3.95 19.54 -8.38
N ILE A 289 3.36 18.40 -8.71
CA ILE A 289 4.11 17.18 -9.07
C ILE A 289 5.05 17.46 -10.24
N ARG A 290 4.55 18.07 -11.32
CA ARG A 290 5.39 18.43 -12.49
C ARG A 290 6.48 19.43 -12.16
N LYS A 291 6.28 20.30 -11.16
CA LYS A 291 7.30 21.25 -10.72
C LYS A 291 8.47 20.57 -9.99
N VAL A 292 8.19 19.57 -9.15
CA VAL A 292 9.23 18.86 -8.38
C VAL A 292 9.86 17.69 -9.16
N ALA A 293 9.12 17.13 -10.12
CA ALA A 293 9.55 16.03 -10.97
C ALA A 293 9.35 16.38 -12.47
N PRO A 294 10.11 17.35 -13.02
CA PRO A 294 9.90 17.85 -14.38
C PRO A 294 10.15 16.78 -15.45
N ASP A 295 11.15 15.92 -15.25
CA ASP A 295 11.59 14.91 -16.22
C ASP A 295 11.08 13.50 -15.86
N LEU A 296 9.88 13.41 -15.25
CA LEU A 296 9.25 12.11 -15.01
C LEU A 296 8.93 11.39 -16.33
N ASP A 297 9.13 10.08 -16.36
CA ASP A 297 8.84 9.19 -17.48
C ASP A 297 7.37 8.75 -17.47
N VAL A 298 6.81 8.54 -16.26
CA VAL A 298 5.43 8.09 -16.05
C VAL A 298 4.80 8.87 -14.91
N LEU A 299 3.63 9.45 -15.18
CA LEU A 299 2.68 9.96 -14.19
C LEU A 299 1.31 9.50 -14.63
N HIS A 300 0.85 8.41 -14.01
CA HIS A 300 -0.42 7.77 -14.29
C HIS A 300 -1.38 7.87 -13.10
N ILE A 301 -2.63 7.56 -13.34
CA ILE A 301 -3.68 7.50 -12.31
C ILE A 301 -4.22 6.08 -12.19
N ASP A 302 -5.00 5.86 -11.14
CA ASP A 302 -5.73 4.62 -10.94
C ASP A 302 -7.25 4.83 -11.09
N ASN A 303 -7.97 4.75 -9.97
CA ASN A 303 -9.39 4.56 -9.94
C ASN A 303 -10.15 5.87 -10.17
N VAL A 304 -11.14 5.78 -11.04
CA VAL A 304 -12.14 6.81 -11.27
C VAL A 304 -13.51 6.16 -11.21
N ASN A 305 -14.41 6.73 -10.41
CA ASN A 305 -15.73 6.15 -10.21
C ASN A 305 -16.68 6.58 -11.36
N PRO A 306 -17.21 5.65 -12.18
CA PRO A 306 -18.14 5.99 -13.25
C PRO A 306 -19.44 6.60 -12.73
N GLY A 307 -19.86 6.27 -11.50
CA GLY A 307 -21.00 6.88 -10.84
C GLY A 307 -20.80 8.36 -10.51
N THR A 308 -19.57 8.79 -10.24
CA THR A 308 -19.20 10.21 -10.08
C THR A 308 -19.31 10.93 -11.42
N ILE A 309 -18.76 10.32 -12.49
CA ILE A 309 -18.84 10.87 -13.85
C ILE A 309 -20.29 11.04 -14.30
N ALA A 310 -21.13 10.03 -14.09
CA ALA A 310 -22.51 10.04 -14.52
C ALA A 310 -23.36 11.13 -13.82
N ARG A 311 -23.04 11.44 -12.56
CA ARG A 311 -23.77 12.45 -11.76
C ARG A 311 -23.23 13.87 -11.97
N HIS A 312 -21.93 14.00 -12.23
CA HIS A 312 -21.23 15.29 -12.37
C HIS A 312 -20.43 15.37 -13.68
N PRO A 313 -21.08 15.29 -14.86
CA PRO A 313 -20.38 15.15 -16.13
C PRO A 313 -19.53 16.38 -16.49
N GLU A 314 -20.00 17.59 -16.18
CA GLU A 314 -19.28 18.83 -16.53
C GLU A 314 -18.07 19.07 -15.62
N GLU A 315 -18.19 18.77 -14.33
CA GLU A 315 -17.11 18.84 -13.34
C GLU A 315 -16.07 17.76 -13.61
N SER A 316 -16.51 16.53 -13.89
CA SER A 316 -15.64 15.41 -14.26
C SER A 316 -14.84 15.71 -15.53
N LYS A 317 -15.46 16.36 -16.52
CA LYS A 317 -14.77 16.82 -17.74
C LYS A 317 -13.68 17.86 -17.43
N LYS A 318 -13.88 18.74 -16.45
CA LYS A 318 -12.84 19.70 -16.02
C LYS A 318 -11.68 18.98 -15.33
N VAL A 319 -11.97 18.02 -14.44
CA VAL A 319 -10.94 17.19 -13.81
C VAL A 319 -10.13 16.41 -14.84
N ALA A 320 -10.79 15.73 -15.77
CA ALA A 320 -10.12 14.97 -16.83
C ALA A 320 -9.17 15.86 -17.65
N LYS A 321 -9.59 17.08 -18.00
CA LYS A 321 -8.74 18.05 -18.70
C LYS A 321 -7.54 18.51 -17.86
N ALA A 322 -7.72 18.68 -16.55
CA ALA A 322 -6.62 19.03 -15.64
C ALA A 322 -5.58 17.90 -15.58
N ILE A 323 -6.01 16.64 -15.45
CA ILE A 323 -5.12 15.47 -15.48
C ILE A 323 -4.39 15.38 -16.83
N MET A 324 -5.12 15.47 -17.94
CA MET A 324 -4.55 15.37 -19.29
C MET A 324 -3.48 16.42 -19.61
N LYS A 325 -3.53 17.58 -18.94
CA LYS A 325 -2.52 18.64 -19.09
C LYS A 325 -1.13 18.21 -18.57
N TYR A 326 -1.10 17.31 -17.60
CA TYR A 326 0.12 17.00 -16.85
C TYR A 326 0.46 15.51 -16.80
N HIS A 327 -0.45 14.57 -17.05
CA HIS A 327 -0.12 13.14 -17.05
C HIS A 327 0.81 12.76 -18.21
N THR A 328 1.21 11.49 -18.30
CA THR A 328 2.04 10.98 -19.40
C THR A 328 1.25 10.10 -20.35
N ALA A 329 1.76 9.91 -21.58
CA ALA A 329 1.14 9.00 -22.55
C ALA A 329 1.02 7.57 -22.00
N GLY A 330 0.01 6.84 -22.46
CA GLY A 330 -0.29 5.48 -22.01
C GLY A 330 -1.03 5.39 -20.68
N ASP A 331 -1.40 6.52 -20.07
CA ASP A 331 -2.25 6.56 -18.88
C ASP A 331 -3.66 6.03 -19.17
N VAL A 332 -4.23 5.31 -18.22
CA VAL A 332 -5.56 4.70 -18.31
C VAL A 332 -6.29 4.95 -17.00
N ALA A 333 -7.45 5.63 -17.09
CA ALA A 333 -8.37 5.71 -15.97
C ALA A 333 -9.16 4.40 -15.85
N ALA A 334 -8.99 3.67 -14.74
CA ALA A 334 -9.74 2.45 -14.49
C ALA A 334 -11.15 2.79 -13.98
N PHE A 335 -12.18 2.30 -14.68
CA PHE A 335 -13.59 2.48 -14.28
C PHE A 335 -14.17 1.17 -13.75
N GLY A 336 -14.48 1.12 -12.46
CA GLY A 336 -15.22 0.04 -11.83
C GLY A 336 -16.72 0.13 -12.12
N VAL A 337 -17.15 -0.28 -13.33
CA VAL A 337 -18.59 -0.38 -13.66
C VAL A 337 -19.21 -1.61 -13.00
N GLU A 338 -18.43 -2.67 -12.84
CA GLU A 338 -18.76 -3.95 -12.20
C GLU A 338 -19.86 -4.78 -12.87
N SER A 339 -21.05 -4.21 -13.12
CA SER A 339 -22.15 -4.86 -13.82
C SER A 339 -23.17 -3.85 -14.35
N THR A 340 -23.83 -4.21 -15.45
CA THR A 340 -25.00 -3.49 -15.98
C THR A 340 -26.32 -4.23 -15.72
N ASP A 341 -26.30 -5.36 -15.01
CA ASP A 341 -27.49 -6.12 -14.63
C ASP A 341 -28.14 -5.51 -13.37
N PRO A 342 -29.43 -5.08 -13.43
CA PRO A 342 -30.09 -4.45 -12.30
C PRO A 342 -30.13 -5.28 -11.00
N GLU A 343 -30.23 -6.60 -11.10
CA GLU A 343 -30.25 -7.47 -9.92
C GLU A 343 -28.86 -7.61 -9.31
N VAL A 344 -27.80 -7.64 -10.13
CA VAL A 344 -26.42 -7.64 -9.64
C VAL A 344 -26.08 -6.32 -8.96
N ILE A 345 -26.48 -5.19 -9.56
CA ILE A 345 -26.32 -3.85 -8.98
C ILE A 345 -26.99 -3.78 -7.62
N ARG A 346 -28.26 -4.19 -7.52
CA ARG A 346 -29.03 -4.18 -6.27
C ARG A 346 -28.42 -5.07 -5.20
N ARG A 347 -27.92 -6.27 -5.56
CA ARG A 347 -27.35 -7.22 -4.59
C ARG A 347 -25.98 -6.79 -4.06
N ASN A 348 -25.20 -6.10 -4.88
CA ASN A 348 -23.84 -5.71 -4.52
C ASN A 348 -23.70 -4.23 -4.14
N ASN A 349 -24.82 -3.49 -4.10
CA ASN A 349 -24.86 -2.07 -3.80
C ASN A 349 -23.92 -1.27 -4.73
N LEU A 350 -24.00 -1.52 -6.05
CA LEU A 350 -23.12 -0.91 -7.06
C LEU A 350 -23.50 0.53 -7.41
#